data_AF-A0A1Y3BXW5-F1
#
_entry.id   AF-A0A1Y3BXW5-F1
#
_cell.length_a   1.000
_cell.length_b   1.000
_cell.length_c   1.000
_cell.angle_alpha   90.00
_cell.angle_beta   90.00
_cell.angle_gamma   90.00
#
_symmetry.space_group_name_H-M   'P 1'
#
loop_
_entity.id
_entity.type
_entity.pdbx_description
1 polymer ?
#
loop_
_entity_poly.entity_id
_entity_poly.type
_entity_poly.pdbx_seq_one_letter_code
_entity_poly.pdbx_strand_id
1 'polypeptide(L)'
;GLVDVIVYHSPNDRKRNRGFCFLEYETHKHASQAKRKLQSHRPIIWDSDIWVDWAEPLEQPDEEIMSKVKVLYVRNLTLEMTNYTIWEMFEKFGQIERVKKIKDYAFVHFKHRQCAIEAMNHMNGHVIMPEGLRLEISLAKPPTDKRRKEEILRNREKRLMMNMMMRNW
;
A
#
# COMPACT_ATOMS: atom_id res chain seq x y z
N GLY A 1 6.92 18.97 12.02
CA GLY A 1 5.94 19.52 11.05
C GLY A 1 5.32 18.40 10.22
N LEU A 2 4.86 18.67 8.99
CA LEU A 2 4.57 17.62 7.98
C LEU A 2 5.91 16.95 7.59
N VAL A 3 5.94 15.63 7.55
CA VAL A 3 7.14 14.82 7.33
C VAL A 3 7.12 14.16 5.95
N ASP A 4 5.98 13.59 5.56
CA ASP A 4 5.87 12.88 4.28
C ASP A 4 4.48 13.01 3.66
N VAL A 5 4.42 12.84 2.34
CA VAL A 5 3.18 12.81 1.54
C VAL A 5 3.17 11.54 0.69
N ILE A 6 2.35 10.58 1.10
CA ILE A 6 2.28 9.27 0.46
C ILE A 6 1.17 9.31 -0.60
N VAL A 7 1.56 9.25 -1.88
CA VAL A 7 0.64 9.26 -3.02
C VAL A 7 0.70 7.92 -3.75
N TYR A 8 -0.47 7.35 -4.04
CA TYR A 8 -0.58 6.15 -4.87
C TYR A 8 -0.97 6.53 -6.29
N HIS A 9 -0.19 6.07 -7.26
CA HIS A 9 -0.49 6.23 -8.69
C HIS A 9 -1.59 5.29 -9.14
N SER A 10 -2.43 5.73 -10.08
CA SER A 10 -3.46 4.89 -10.68
C SER A 10 -2.79 3.73 -11.43
N PRO A 11 -3.28 2.50 -11.25
CA PRO A 11 -2.71 1.34 -11.94
C PRO A 11 -2.93 1.42 -13.46
N ASN A 12 -3.98 2.13 -13.91
CA ASN A 12 -4.32 2.27 -15.32
C ASN A 12 -3.62 3.47 -15.99
N ASP A 13 -3.21 4.46 -15.19
CA ASP A 13 -2.58 5.68 -15.69
C ASP A 13 -1.63 6.23 -14.63
N ARG A 14 -0.33 5.93 -14.80
CA ARG A 14 0.69 6.28 -13.81
C ARG A 14 0.96 7.78 -13.71
N LYS A 15 0.46 8.60 -14.64
CA LYS A 15 0.52 10.07 -14.54
C LYS A 15 -0.54 10.64 -13.61
N ARG A 16 -1.54 9.83 -13.22
CA ARG A 16 -2.60 10.21 -12.30
C ARG A 16 -2.44 9.53 -10.95
N ASN A 17 -2.81 10.24 -9.88
CA ASN A 17 -2.96 9.64 -8.55
C ASN A 17 -4.33 8.93 -8.43
N ARG A 18 -4.52 8.15 -7.36
CA ARG A 18 -5.76 7.41 -7.08
C ARG A 18 -6.88 8.27 -6.47
N GLY A 19 -6.76 9.60 -6.48
CA GLY A 19 -7.73 10.52 -5.90
C GLY A 19 -7.61 10.71 -4.38
N PHE A 20 -6.52 10.23 -3.78
CA PHE A 20 -6.23 10.44 -2.36
C PHE A 20 -4.72 10.39 -2.09
N CYS A 21 -4.32 10.94 -0.95
CA CYS A 21 -2.97 10.83 -0.40
C CYS A 21 -3.04 10.68 1.13
N PHE A 22 -1.94 10.26 1.74
CA PHE A 22 -1.75 10.33 3.19
C PHE A 22 -0.74 11.41 3.52
N LEU A 23 -1.01 12.12 4.60
CA LEU A 23 -0.13 13.15 5.15
C LEU A 23 0.43 12.63 6.46
N GLU A 24 1.74 12.43 6.52
CA GLU A 24 2.42 12.00 7.74
C GLU A 24 2.98 13.22 8.46
N TYR A 25 2.66 13.35 9.74
CA TYR A 25 3.18 14.41 10.59
C TYR A 25 4.05 13.82 11.68
N GLU A 26 5.03 14.60 12.09
CA GLU A 26 5.98 14.25 13.14
C GLU A 26 5.29 13.88 14.46
N THR A 27 4.16 14.52 14.78
CA THR A 27 3.40 14.23 15.98
C THR A 27 1.90 14.21 15.72
N HIS A 28 1.18 13.43 16.53
CA HIS A 28 -0.28 13.40 16.53
C HIS A 28 -0.88 14.80 16.80
N LYS A 29 -0.20 15.63 17.63
CA LYS A 29 -0.62 17.02 17.88
C LYS A 29 -0.63 17.85 16.60
N HIS A 30 0.44 17.79 15.81
CA HIS A 30 0.51 18.49 14.52
C HIS A 30 -0.53 17.96 13.53
N ALA A 31 -0.69 16.64 13.43
CA ALA A 31 -1.71 16.03 12.58
C ALA A 31 -3.14 16.46 12.95
N SER A 32 -3.44 16.50 14.25
CA SER A 32 -4.77 16.88 14.76
C SER A 32 -5.08 18.35 14.48
N GLN A 33 -4.09 19.24 14.66
CA GLN A 33 -4.23 20.65 14.30
C GLN A 33 -4.47 20.83 12.79
N ALA A 34 -3.70 20.13 11.95
CA ALA A 34 -3.88 20.17 10.50
C ALA A 34 -5.27 19.64 10.08
N LYS A 35 -5.70 18.50 10.62
CA LYS A 35 -7.04 17.95 10.37
C LYS A 35 -8.13 18.95 10.72
N ARG A 36 -8.06 19.56 11.92
CA ARG A 36 -9.03 20.57 12.37
C ARG A 36 -9.06 21.78 11.44
N LYS A 37 -7.89 22.28 11.04
CA LYS A 37 -7.77 23.43 10.14
C LYS A 37 -8.40 23.15 8.77
N LEU A 38 -8.08 22.00 8.17
CA LEU A 38 -8.61 21.59 6.85
C LEU A 38 -10.13 21.34 6.90
N GLN A 39 -10.63 20.76 7.99
CA GLN A 39 -12.07 20.53 8.16
C GLN A 39 -12.86 21.82 8.39
N SER A 40 -12.30 22.78 9.14
CA SER A 40 -12.97 24.05 9.44
C SER A 40 -13.03 24.99 8.24
N HIS A 41 -11.99 25.05 7.41
CA HIS A 41 -11.91 26.00 6.31
C HIS A 41 -12.48 25.45 4.99
N ARG A 42 -12.73 24.13 4.92
CA ARG A 42 -13.23 23.41 3.73
C ARG A 42 -12.66 23.96 2.41
N PRO A 43 -11.32 23.98 2.25
CA PRO A 43 -10.74 24.55 1.05
C PRO A 43 -11.13 23.71 -0.17
N ILE A 44 -11.51 24.37 -1.26
CA ILE A 44 -11.59 23.75 -2.57
C ILE A 44 -10.16 23.69 -3.10
N ILE A 45 -9.67 22.49 -3.40
CA ILE A 45 -8.32 22.28 -3.91
C ILE A 45 -8.44 21.64 -5.27
N TRP A 46 -7.93 22.31 -6.31
CA TRP A 46 -8.02 21.85 -7.71
C TRP A 46 -9.45 21.51 -8.12
N ASP A 47 -10.37 22.45 -7.88
CA ASP A 47 -11.80 22.32 -8.17
C ASP A 47 -12.47 21.08 -7.55
N SER A 48 -11.85 20.54 -6.50
CA SER A 48 -12.29 19.34 -5.81
C SER A 48 -12.51 19.60 -4.33
N ASP A 49 -13.66 19.16 -3.82
CA ASP A 49 -13.90 19.07 -2.39
C ASP A 49 -13.02 17.99 -1.77
N ILE A 50 -12.23 18.38 -0.78
CA ILE A 50 -11.36 17.43 -0.08
C ILE A 50 -12.02 16.86 1.17
N TRP A 51 -11.74 15.57 1.41
CA TRP A 51 -12.13 14.85 2.61
C TRP A 51 -10.87 14.49 3.41
N VAL A 52 -10.86 14.92 4.68
CA VAL A 52 -9.76 14.63 5.59
C VAL A 52 -10.26 13.76 6.72
N ASP A 53 -9.66 12.59 6.86
CA ASP A 53 -9.91 11.67 7.96
C ASP A 53 -8.60 11.10 8.51
N TRP A 54 -8.67 10.50 9.70
CA TRP A 54 -7.55 9.75 10.22
C TRP A 54 -7.31 8.51 9.35
N ALA A 55 -6.05 8.22 9.07
CA ALA A 55 -5.67 6.97 8.44
C ALA A 55 -6.03 5.81 9.37
N GLU A 56 -6.52 4.70 8.78
CA GLU A 56 -6.64 3.46 9.53
C GLU A 56 -5.22 2.99 9.88
N PRO A 57 -4.92 2.73 11.17
CA PRO A 57 -3.60 2.28 11.56
C PRO A 57 -3.29 0.97 10.84
N LEU A 58 -2.15 0.94 10.15
CA LEU A 58 -1.66 -0.29 9.55
C LEU A 58 -1.11 -1.15 10.68
N GLU A 59 -1.76 -2.27 10.95
CA GLU A 59 -1.22 -3.27 11.85
C GLU A 59 0.19 -3.66 11.37
N GLN A 60 1.12 -3.60 12.32
CA GLN A 60 2.47 -4.10 12.14
C GLN A 60 2.47 -5.49 12.76
N PRO A 61 2.63 -6.55 11.95
CA PRO A 61 2.76 -7.90 12.49
C PRO A 61 3.99 -7.98 13.38
N ASP A 62 3.90 -8.77 14.45
CA ASP A 62 5.03 -8.97 15.36
C ASP A 62 6.26 -9.50 14.61
N GLU A 63 7.44 -9.15 15.10
CA GLU A 63 8.71 -9.55 14.48
C GLU A 63 8.84 -11.07 14.38
N GLU A 64 8.33 -11.82 15.37
CA GLU A 64 8.32 -13.28 15.34
C GLU A 64 7.48 -13.82 14.17
N ILE A 65 6.34 -13.19 13.86
CA ILE A 65 5.50 -13.56 12.73
C ILE A 65 6.21 -13.22 11.42
N MET A 66 6.76 -12.01 11.33
CA MET A 66 7.52 -11.54 10.16
C MET A 66 8.75 -12.41 9.89
N SER A 67 9.36 -13.00 10.93
CA SER A 67 10.49 -13.92 10.80
C SER A 67 10.14 -15.24 10.12
N LYS A 68 8.86 -15.60 10.03
CA LYS A 68 8.36 -16.83 9.40
C LYS A 68 7.82 -16.60 7.98
N VAL A 69 7.66 -15.34 7.56
CA VAL A 69 7.13 -14.99 6.24
C VAL A 69 8.07 -15.47 5.13
N LYS A 70 7.50 -16.12 4.12
CA LYS A 70 8.21 -16.61 2.92
C LYS A 70 7.65 -16.01 1.62
N VAL A 71 6.78 -15.01 1.77
CA VAL A 71 6.03 -14.42 0.66
C VAL A 71 6.54 -13.00 0.45
N LEU A 72 6.91 -12.68 -0.78
CA LEU A 72 7.26 -11.33 -1.18
C LEU A 72 6.05 -10.58 -1.71
N TYR A 73 5.95 -9.32 -1.34
CA TYR A 73 5.07 -8.33 -1.95
C TYR A 73 5.90 -7.49 -2.92
N VAL A 74 5.62 -7.62 -4.21
CA VAL A 74 6.34 -6.96 -5.29
C VAL A 74 5.43 -5.89 -5.89
N ARG A 75 5.84 -4.63 -5.87
CA ARG A 75 5.09 -3.49 -6.43
C ARG A 75 5.82 -2.88 -7.63
N ASN A 76 5.15 -1.90 -8.25
CA ASN A 76 5.61 -1.17 -9.43
C ASN A 76 5.76 -2.07 -10.67
N LEU A 77 4.92 -3.08 -10.78
CA LEU A 77 4.84 -3.92 -11.97
C LEU A 77 4.09 -3.19 -13.08
N THR A 78 4.43 -3.50 -14.33
CA THR A 78 3.63 -3.06 -15.48
C THR A 78 2.34 -3.90 -15.56
N LEU A 79 1.33 -3.36 -16.26
CA LEU A 79 0.09 -4.10 -16.49
C LEU A 79 0.32 -5.33 -17.38
N GLU A 80 1.29 -5.24 -18.29
CA GLU A 80 1.64 -6.27 -19.28
C GLU A 80 2.32 -7.49 -18.67
N MET A 81 3.03 -7.32 -17.54
CA MET A 81 3.63 -8.46 -16.84
C MET A 81 2.58 -9.50 -16.47
N THR A 82 2.89 -10.76 -16.73
CA THR A 82 2.05 -11.90 -16.39
C THR A 82 2.59 -12.62 -15.15
N ASN A 83 1.78 -13.49 -14.55
CA ASN A 83 2.26 -14.37 -13.47
C ASN A 83 3.50 -15.17 -13.90
N TYR A 84 3.57 -15.58 -15.17
CA TYR A 84 4.68 -16.33 -15.73
C TYR A 84 5.96 -15.49 -15.82
N THR A 85 5.90 -14.27 -16.37
CA THR A 85 7.08 -13.39 -16.42
C THR A 85 7.65 -13.08 -15.02
N ILE A 86 6.78 -12.92 -14.03
CA ILE A 86 7.20 -12.72 -12.63
C ILE A 86 7.78 -14.01 -12.06
N TRP A 87 7.28 -15.18 -12.43
CA TRP A 87 7.87 -16.44 -12.02
C TRP A 87 9.30 -16.57 -12.53
N GLU A 88 9.53 -16.40 -13.83
CA GLU A 88 10.85 -16.51 -14.46
C GLU A 88 11.88 -15.54 -13.85
N MET A 89 11.46 -14.32 -13.50
CA MET A 89 12.34 -13.34 -12.86
C MET A 89 12.85 -13.79 -11.48
N PHE A 90 12.04 -14.58 -10.75
CA PHE A 90 12.29 -14.91 -9.35
C PHE A 90 12.73 -16.36 -9.13
N GLU A 91 12.52 -17.28 -10.08
CA GLU A 91 12.80 -18.71 -9.89
C GLU A 91 14.29 -19.01 -9.70
N LYS A 92 15.17 -18.15 -10.23
CA LYS A 92 16.62 -18.24 -10.03
C LYS A 92 17.07 -18.15 -8.57
N PHE A 93 16.25 -17.58 -7.69
CA PHE A 93 16.56 -17.47 -6.25
C PHE A 93 16.08 -18.68 -5.44
N GLY A 94 15.31 -19.59 -6.05
CA GLY A 94 14.87 -20.83 -5.42
C GLY A 94 13.45 -21.24 -5.79
N GLN A 95 12.99 -22.34 -5.18
CA GLN A 95 11.70 -22.95 -5.51
C GLN A 95 10.53 -22.02 -5.14
N ILE A 96 9.80 -21.58 -6.18
CA ILE A 96 8.55 -20.86 -6.06
C ILE A 96 7.39 -21.86 -5.97
N GLU A 97 6.48 -21.63 -5.03
CA GLU A 97 5.25 -22.42 -4.86
C GLU A 97 4.09 -21.79 -5.62
N ARG A 98 4.04 -20.45 -5.67
CA ARG A 98 2.94 -19.71 -6.29
C ARG A 98 3.33 -18.27 -6.62
N VAL A 99 2.88 -17.78 -7.77
CA VAL A 99 2.81 -16.34 -8.07
C VAL A 99 1.36 -15.91 -8.21
N LYS A 100 1.01 -14.77 -7.61
CA LYS A 100 -0.31 -14.15 -7.75
C LYS A 100 -0.18 -12.66 -8.01
N LYS A 101 -0.28 -12.27 -9.28
CA LYS A 101 -0.36 -10.89 -9.74
C LYS A 101 -1.76 -10.33 -9.58
N ILE A 102 -1.86 -9.10 -9.10
CA ILE A 102 -3.08 -8.30 -9.01
C ILE A 102 -2.73 -6.89 -9.50
N LYS A 103 -3.20 -6.53 -10.69
CA LYS A 103 -2.91 -5.23 -11.33
C LYS A 103 -1.41 -4.93 -11.39
N ASP A 104 -0.96 -3.94 -10.62
CA ASP A 104 0.38 -3.35 -10.57
C ASP A 104 1.28 -3.93 -9.47
N TYR A 105 0.85 -5.01 -8.82
CA TYR A 105 1.62 -5.71 -7.79
C TYR A 105 1.42 -7.22 -7.84
N ALA A 106 2.29 -7.97 -7.17
CA ALA A 106 2.22 -9.42 -7.09
C ALA A 106 2.68 -9.96 -5.74
N PHE A 107 2.23 -11.18 -5.45
CA PHE A 107 2.73 -12.00 -4.34
C PHE A 107 3.52 -13.18 -4.90
N VAL A 108 4.76 -13.33 -4.44
CA VAL A 108 5.64 -14.45 -4.81
C VAL A 108 5.85 -15.31 -3.58
N HIS A 109 5.34 -16.54 -3.61
CA HIS A 109 5.44 -17.50 -2.51
C HIS A 109 6.66 -18.39 -2.73
N PHE A 110 7.67 -18.27 -1.88
CA PHE A 110 8.80 -19.19 -1.88
C PHE A 110 8.58 -20.33 -0.89
N LYS A 111 9.10 -21.51 -1.22
CA LYS A 111 9.12 -22.67 -0.32
C LYS A 111 9.98 -22.41 0.93
N HIS A 112 11.11 -21.72 0.73
CA HIS A 112 12.08 -21.41 1.77
C HIS A 112 12.21 -19.91 1.99
N ARG A 113 12.30 -19.49 3.26
CA ARG A 113 12.45 -18.07 3.62
C ARG A 113 13.73 -17.46 3.06
N GLN A 114 14.84 -18.21 3.09
CA GLN A 114 16.13 -17.70 2.63
C GLN A 114 16.06 -17.22 1.18
N CYS A 115 15.39 -17.98 0.31
CA CYS A 115 15.16 -17.60 -1.08
C CYS A 115 14.37 -16.29 -1.21
N ALA A 116 13.36 -16.08 -0.37
CA ALA A 116 12.60 -14.82 -0.36
C ALA A 116 13.47 -13.63 0.04
N ILE A 117 14.29 -13.77 1.09
CA ILE A 117 15.20 -12.71 1.54
C ILE A 117 16.25 -12.40 0.48
N GLU A 118 16.84 -13.44 -0.12
CA GLU A 118 17.82 -13.28 -1.19
C GLU A 118 17.23 -12.59 -2.42
N ALA A 119 16.05 -13.04 -2.88
CA ALA A 119 15.35 -12.42 -3.99
C ALA A 119 14.99 -10.95 -3.69
N MET A 120 14.53 -10.65 -2.48
CA MET A 120 14.24 -9.27 -2.05
C MET A 120 15.50 -8.41 -2.13
N ASN A 121 16.62 -8.86 -1.57
CA ASN A 121 17.86 -8.08 -1.54
C ASN A 121 18.42 -7.82 -2.95
N HIS A 122 18.26 -8.76 -3.88
CA HIS A 122 18.81 -8.62 -5.24
C HIS A 122 17.86 -7.91 -6.22
N MET A 123 16.55 -8.08 -6.07
CA MET A 123 15.56 -7.55 -7.01
C MET A 123 14.91 -6.25 -6.54
N ASN A 124 15.04 -5.87 -5.27
CA ASN A 124 14.51 -4.60 -4.80
C ASN A 124 15.28 -3.44 -5.45
N GLY A 125 14.55 -2.49 -6.04
CA GLY A 125 15.11 -1.41 -6.83
C GLY A 125 15.48 -1.78 -8.27
N HIS A 126 15.30 -3.03 -8.68
CA HIS A 126 15.56 -3.45 -10.06
C HIS A 126 14.68 -2.69 -11.06
N VAL A 127 15.28 -2.20 -12.13
CA VAL A 127 14.59 -1.39 -13.14
C VAL A 127 14.03 -2.30 -14.25
N ILE A 128 12.71 -2.31 -14.41
CA ILE A 128 12.03 -2.93 -15.53
C ILE A 128 12.14 -2.00 -16.74
N MET A 129 12.69 -2.54 -17.83
CA MET A 129 12.77 -1.89 -19.13
C MET A 129 11.65 -2.39 -20.03
N PRO A 130 11.15 -1.57 -20.97
CA PRO A 130 11.60 -0.21 -21.33
C PRO A 130 11.02 0.93 -20.46
N GLU A 131 10.08 0.65 -19.55
CA GLU A 131 9.34 1.69 -18.83
C GLU A 131 10.16 2.43 -17.75
N GLY A 132 11.34 1.92 -17.41
CA GLY A 132 12.22 2.50 -16.39
C GLY A 132 11.67 2.36 -14.96
N LEU A 133 10.76 1.42 -14.72
CA LEU A 133 10.10 1.26 -13.43
C LEU A 133 10.97 0.52 -12.43
N ARG A 134 11.21 1.11 -11.25
CA ARG A 134 11.91 0.45 -10.14
C ARG A 134 10.95 -0.42 -9.34
N LEU A 135 11.27 -1.70 -9.25
CA LEU A 135 10.59 -2.64 -8.37
C LEU A 135 10.74 -2.21 -6.91
N GLU A 136 9.66 -2.26 -6.16
CA GLU A 136 9.67 -2.16 -4.71
C GLU A 136 9.27 -3.53 -4.14
N ILE A 137 10.17 -4.15 -3.39
CA ILE A 137 9.97 -5.50 -2.86
C ILE A 137 10.11 -5.47 -1.35
N SER A 138 9.12 -6.03 -0.67
CA SER A 138 9.13 -6.22 0.78
C SER A 138 8.55 -7.57 1.16
N LEU A 139 8.76 -8.00 2.40
CA LEU A 139 8.04 -9.14 2.95
C LEU A 139 6.54 -8.81 3.01
N ALA A 140 5.73 -9.72 2.47
CA ALA A 140 4.28 -9.55 2.50
C ALA A 140 3.80 -9.58 3.95
N LYS A 141 2.96 -8.61 4.32
CA LYS A 141 2.24 -8.67 5.59
C LYS A 141 1.35 -9.92 5.57
N PRO A 142 1.40 -10.77 6.61
CA PRO A 142 0.47 -11.89 6.75
C PRO A 142 -0.97 -11.40 6.60
N PRO A 143 -1.85 -12.19 5.99
CA PRO A 143 -3.25 -11.80 5.85
C PRO A 143 -3.86 -11.58 7.23
N THR A 144 -4.43 -10.40 7.42
CA THR A 144 -5.27 -10.09 8.59
C THR A 144 -6.52 -10.94 8.57
N ASP A 145 -7.02 -11.33 9.75
CA ASP A 145 -8.26 -12.10 9.88
C ASP A 145 -9.40 -11.40 9.13
N LYS A 146 -10.12 -12.16 8.30
CA LYS A 146 -11.22 -11.67 7.47
C LYS A 146 -12.28 -10.95 8.31
N ARG A 147 -12.63 -11.47 9.49
CA ARG A 147 -13.64 -10.84 10.38
C ARG A 147 -13.18 -9.47 10.84
N ARG A 148 -11.90 -9.36 11.23
CA ARG A 148 -11.29 -8.11 11.67
C ARG A 148 -11.24 -7.09 10.55
N LYS A 149 -10.88 -7.52 9.34
CA LYS A 149 -10.87 -6.65 8.14
C LYS A 149 -12.25 -6.07 7.84
N GLU A 150 -13.30 -6.90 7.93
CA GLU A 150 -14.67 -6.45 7.74
C GLU A 150 -15.12 -5.48 8.83
N GLU A 151 -14.70 -5.69 10.09
CA GLU A 151 -14.99 -4.78 11.19
C GLU A 151 -14.34 -3.41 10.99
N ILE A 152 -13.08 -3.36 10.58
CA ILE A 152 -12.38 -2.10 10.25
C ILE A 152 -13.12 -1.36 9.14
N LEU A 153 -13.55 -2.07 8.09
CA LEU A 153 -14.30 -1.46 6.98
C LEU A 153 -15.64 -0.89 7.45
N ARG A 154 -16.42 -1.66 8.23
CA ARG A 154 -17.70 -1.22 8.79
C ARG A 154 -17.53 0.01 9.68
N ASN A 155 -16.51 0.03 10.53
CA ASN A 155 -16.23 1.16 11.42
C ASN A 155 -15.85 2.41 10.63
N ARG A 156 -15.04 2.26 9.57
CA ARG A 156 -14.70 3.35 8.66
C ARG A 156 -15.93 3.89 7.93
N GLU A 157 -16.78 3.02 7.38
CA GLU A 157 -18.01 3.42 6.70
C GLU A 157 -18.96 4.19 7.63
N LYS A 158 -19.19 3.67 8.85
CA LYS A 158 -19.98 4.38 9.88
C LYS A 158 -19.42 5.76 10.19
N ARG A 159 -18.09 5.88 10.34
CA ARG A 159 -17.42 7.16 10.63
C ARG A 159 -17.56 8.16 9.48
N LEU A 160 -17.37 7.71 8.24
CA LEU A 160 -17.56 8.54 7.05
C LEU A 160 -19.03 8.98 6.91
N MET A 161 -19.98 8.09 7.13
CA MET A 161 -21.41 8.39 7.09
C MET A 161 -21.81 9.41 8.17
N MET A 162 -21.35 9.23 9.41
CA MET A 162 -21.58 10.20 10.49
C MET A 162 -21.01 11.58 10.15
N ASN A 163 -19.78 11.62 9.61
CA ASN A 163 -19.16 12.88 9.19
C ASN A 163 -19.89 13.53 8.01
N MET A 164 -20.47 12.76 7.09
CA MET A 164 -21.30 13.27 6.00
C MET A 164 -22.61 13.87 6.54
N MET A 165 -23.28 13.20 7.47
CA MET A 165 -24.52 13.70 8.08
C MET A 165 -24.29 15.02 8.83
N MET A 166 -23.22 15.11 9.63
CA MET A 166 -22.86 16.33 10.37
C MET A 166 -22.45 17.51 9.48
N ARG A 167 -22.25 17.30 8.17
CA ARG A 167 -21.94 18.39 7.21
C ARG A 167 -23.18 19.01 6.57
N ASN A 168 -24.33 18.33 6.62
CA ASN A 168 -25.59 18.74 5.98
C ASN A 168 -26.58 19.40 6.96
N TRP A 169 -26.15 19.62 8.21
CA TRP A 169 -26.82 20.39 9.26
C TRP A 169 -25.85 21.48 9.73
#